data_AF-A0A7C2AIW0-F1
#
_entry.id   AF-A0A7C2AIW0-F1
#
_cell.length_a   1.000
_cell.length_b   1.000
_cell.length_c   1.000
_cell.angle_alpha   90.00
_cell.angle_beta   90.00
_cell.angle_gamma   90.00
#
_symmetry.space_group_name_H-M   'P 1'
#
loop_
_entity.id
_entity.type
_entity.pdbx_description
1 polymer ?
#
loop_
_entity_poly.entity_id
_entity_poly.type
_entity_poly.pdbx_seq_one_letter_code
_entity_poly.pdbx_strand_id
1 'polypeptide(L)'
;MPRYKEVQGKIYEEASTRAEGMTNRDMLLLMCGCFAILGVLAALGTVALGFVIDTRLGLDEHRYCLDLTGCKELEPLGGNPPGCRGDPNGFAFAKITVKTSGQDSICIDILADDIGLPITAMHIHGPLNVADPENTGIFVPEDGTSSFDVTVDEASDGIRIISCENVASATSKAIIDNPQLFYLNVHNGAFPNGALRDQLGNGCRG
;
A
#
# COMPACT_ATOMS: atom_id res chain seq x y z
N MET A 1 -37.30 -14.68 -42.91
CA MET A 1 -37.33 -13.20 -42.78
C MET A 1 -38.67 -12.49 -43.08
N PRO A 2 -39.73 -13.09 -43.67
CA PRO A 2 -41.02 -12.36 -43.85
C PRO A 2 -41.80 -12.16 -42.54
N ARG A 3 -41.77 -13.15 -41.65
CA ARG A 3 -42.52 -13.17 -40.38
C ARG A 3 -42.17 -12.03 -39.41
N TYR A 4 -40.93 -11.54 -39.43
CA TYR A 4 -40.46 -10.49 -38.52
C TYR A 4 -41.03 -9.11 -38.90
N LYS A 5 -41.11 -8.80 -40.19
CA LYS A 5 -41.68 -7.54 -40.67
C LYS A 5 -43.18 -7.46 -40.43
N GLU A 6 -43.88 -8.58 -40.54
CA GLU A 6 -45.33 -8.66 -40.28
C GLU A 6 -45.68 -8.46 -38.80
N VAL A 7 -44.86 -9.00 -37.88
CA VAL A 7 -45.02 -8.80 -36.44
C VAL A 7 -44.74 -7.35 -36.04
N GLN A 8 -43.68 -6.71 -36.57
CA GLN A 8 -43.42 -5.30 -36.30
C GLN A 8 -44.51 -4.38 -36.84
N GLY A 9 -45.06 -4.68 -38.03
CA GLY A 9 -46.18 -3.92 -38.59
C GLY A 9 -47.41 -3.93 -37.70
N LYS A 10 -47.80 -5.12 -37.21
CA LYS A 10 -48.97 -5.27 -36.30
C LYS A 10 -48.78 -4.56 -34.97
N ILE A 11 -47.60 -4.66 -34.36
CA ILE A 11 -47.29 -3.97 -33.10
C ILE A 11 -47.36 -2.45 -33.26
N TYR A 12 -46.85 -1.93 -34.39
CA TYR A 12 -46.86 -0.50 -34.65
C TYR A 12 -48.28 0.03 -34.89
N GLU A 13 -49.09 -0.72 -35.63
CA GLU A 13 -50.48 -0.38 -35.91
C GLU A 13 -51.33 -0.40 -34.63
N GLU A 14 -51.21 -1.45 -33.80
CA GLU A 14 -51.88 -1.51 -32.48
C GLU A 14 -51.44 -0.39 -31.54
N ALA A 15 -50.15 -0.02 -31.54
CA ALA A 15 -49.64 1.10 -30.76
C ALA A 15 -50.17 2.45 -31.27
N SER A 16 -50.28 2.63 -32.58
CA SER A 16 -50.82 3.85 -33.22
C SER A 16 -52.30 4.04 -32.89
N THR A 17 -53.13 2.99 -33.04
CA THR A 17 -54.56 3.05 -32.74
C THR A 17 -54.81 3.32 -31.25
N ARG A 18 -53.92 2.83 -30.38
CA ARG A 18 -53.99 3.11 -28.94
C ARG A 18 -53.58 4.53 -28.59
N ALA A 19 -52.66 5.14 -29.35
CA ALA A 19 -52.23 6.52 -29.18
C ALA A 19 -53.27 7.53 -29.68
N GLU A 20 -54.03 7.21 -30.73
CA GLU A 20 -55.10 8.07 -31.28
C GLU A 20 -56.27 8.32 -30.31
N GLY A 21 -56.49 7.40 -29.35
CA GLY A 21 -57.52 7.53 -28.31
C GLY A 21 -57.06 8.16 -26.99
N MET A 22 -55.79 8.56 -26.88
CA MET A 22 -55.24 9.08 -25.63
C MET A 22 -55.62 10.54 -25.42
N THR A 23 -56.16 10.86 -24.25
CA THR A 23 -56.39 12.25 -23.86
C THR A 23 -55.08 12.92 -23.45
N ASN A 24 -55.05 14.26 -23.43
CA ASN A 24 -53.90 15.02 -22.92
C ASN A 24 -53.50 14.60 -21.49
N ARG A 25 -54.46 14.13 -20.68
CA ARG A 25 -54.23 13.62 -19.33
C ARG A 25 -53.52 12.26 -19.35
N ASP A 26 -53.90 11.38 -20.28
CA ASP A 26 -53.26 10.07 -20.45
C ASP A 26 -51.83 10.22 -20.99
N MET A 27 -51.62 11.15 -21.92
CA MET A 27 -50.29 11.48 -22.44
C MET A 27 -49.39 12.05 -21.34
N LEU A 28 -49.91 12.96 -20.50
CA LEU A 28 -49.17 13.52 -19.36
C LEU A 28 -48.80 12.46 -18.32
N LEU A 29 -49.72 11.53 -18.01
CA LEU A 29 -49.45 10.43 -17.08
C LEU A 29 -48.39 9.47 -17.61
N LEU A 30 -48.41 9.20 -18.92
CA LEU A 30 -47.40 8.36 -19.56
C LEU A 30 -46.02 9.02 -19.54
N MET A 31 -45.95 10.31 -19.84
CA MET A 31 -44.71 11.09 -19.76
C MET A 31 -44.17 11.15 -18.32
N CYS A 32 -45.02 11.46 -17.33
CA CYS A 32 -44.63 11.45 -15.91
C CYS A 32 -44.14 10.07 -15.45
N GLY A 33 -44.79 8.99 -15.89
CA GLY A 33 -44.35 7.62 -15.62
C GLY A 33 -42.97 7.31 -16.20
N CYS A 34 -42.73 7.69 -17.47
CA CYS A 34 -41.42 7.53 -18.11
C CYS A 34 -40.32 8.34 -17.40
N PHE A 35 -40.58 9.58 -17.01
CA PHE A 35 -39.62 10.39 -16.25
C PHE A 35 -39.34 9.81 -14.86
N ALA A 36 -40.35 9.28 -14.16
CA ALA A 36 -40.17 8.61 -12.88
C ALA A 36 -39.32 7.32 -13.02
N ILE A 37 -39.59 6.51 -14.05
CA ILE A 37 -38.83 5.28 -14.34
C ILE A 37 -37.37 5.61 -14.70
N LEU A 38 -37.14 6.61 -15.55
CA LEU A 38 -35.80 7.08 -15.90
C LEU A 38 -35.04 7.62 -14.68
N GLY A 39 -35.73 8.35 -13.79
CA GLY A 39 -35.15 8.83 -12.53
C GLY A 39 -34.75 7.70 -11.57
N VAL A 40 -35.59 6.67 -11.43
CA VAL A 40 -35.28 5.48 -10.62
C VAL A 40 -34.12 4.68 -11.20
N LEU A 41 -34.08 4.49 -12.52
CA LEU A 41 -32.98 3.79 -13.20
C LEU A 41 -31.65 4.55 -13.09
N ALA A 42 -31.67 5.88 -13.18
CA ALA A 42 -30.49 6.72 -12.97
C ALA A 42 -29.99 6.64 -11.52
N ALA A 43 -30.90 6.66 -10.53
CA ALA A 43 -30.56 6.52 -9.11
C ALA A 43 -30.01 5.12 -8.76
N LEU A 44 -30.56 4.05 -9.34
CA LEU A 44 -30.03 2.70 -9.17
C LEU A 44 -28.67 2.54 -9.85
N GLY A 45 -28.47 3.18 -11.00
CA GLY A 45 -27.18 3.24 -11.69
C GLY A 45 -26.09 3.96 -10.88
N THR A 46 -26.41 5.06 -10.20
CA THR A 46 -25.45 5.77 -9.34
C THR A 46 -25.13 5.02 -8.06
N VAL A 47 -26.10 4.30 -7.47
CA VAL A 47 -25.86 3.43 -6.31
C VAL A 47 -24.98 2.24 -6.69
N ALA A 48 -25.23 1.60 -7.85
CA ALA A 48 -24.39 0.52 -8.36
C ALA A 48 -22.98 1.02 -8.70
N LEU A 49 -22.84 2.20 -9.32
CA LEU A 49 -21.53 2.82 -9.59
C LEU A 49 -20.79 3.18 -8.29
N GLY A 50 -21.49 3.71 -7.29
CA GLY A 50 -20.93 3.97 -5.96
C GLY A 50 -20.46 2.70 -5.24
N PHE A 51 -21.17 1.58 -5.43
CA PHE A 51 -20.77 0.27 -4.89
C PHE A 51 -19.62 -0.37 -5.66
N VAL A 52 -19.53 -0.16 -6.98
CA VAL A 52 -18.43 -0.64 -7.81
C VAL A 52 -17.14 0.18 -7.58
N ILE A 53 -17.25 1.46 -7.22
CA ILE A 53 -16.07 2.30 -6.88
C ILE A 53 -15.45 1.89 -5.53
N ASP A 54 -16.19 1.20 -4.64
CA ASP A 54 -15.60 0.59 -3.42
C ASP A 54 -14.97 -0.80 -3.70
N THR A 55 -14.64 -1.11 -4.95
CA THR A 55 -13.61 -2.11 -5.23
C THR A 55 -12.26 -1.45 -5.02
N ARG A 56 -11.82 -1.45 -3.75
CA ARG A 56 -10.48 -0.99 -3.32
C ARG A 56 -9.39 -1.83 -3.98
N LEU A 57 -9.03 -1.46 -5.20
CA LEU A 57 -7.92 -2.03 -5.97
C LEU A 57 -6.59 -1.64 -5.32
N GLY A 58 -6.23 -2.19 -4.16
CA GLY A 58 -4.89 -2.09 -3.58
C GLY A 58 -4.33 -0.68 -3.32
N LEU A 59 -5.15 0.38 -3.44
CA LEU A 59 -4.71 1.77 -3.25
C LEU A 59 -4.36 2.09 -1.79
N ASP A 60 -4.82 1.25 -0.86
CA ASP A 60 -4.59 1.42 0.58
C ASP A 60 -3.33 0.69 1.08
N GLU A 61 -2.56 0.04 0.20
CA GLU A 61 -1.30 -0.63 0.57
C GLU A 61 -0.13 -0.13 -0.28
N HIS A 62 0.90 0.41 0.39
CA HIS A 62 2.15 0.82 -0.23
C HIS A 62 3.25 -0.18 0.14
N ARG A 63 3.97 -0.68 -0.86
CA ARG A 63 4.97 -1.74 -0.68
C ARG A 63 6.35 -1.26 -1.09
N TYR A 64 7.33 -1.58 -0.25
CA TYR A 64 8.75 -1.30 -0.48
C TYR A 64 9.51 -2.61 -0.36
N CYS A 65 10.45 -2.84 -1.27
CA CYS A 65 11.37 -3.97 -1.18
C CYS A 65 12.79 -3.44 -1.00
N LEU A 66 13.55 -4.12 -0.15
CA LEU A 66 14.86 -3.71 0.30
C LEU A 66 15.82 -4.90 0.20
N ASP A 67 17.02 -4.65 -0.31
CA ASP A 67 18.13 -5.59 -0.37
C ASP A 67 19.20 -5.12 0.63
N LEU A 68 19.07 -5.49 1.91
CA LEU A 68 19.95 -4.98 2.96
C LEU A 68 21.31 -5.66 2.93
N THR A 69 22.37 -4.86 3.06
CA THR A 69 23.75 -5.36 3.24
C THR A 69 24.50 -4.46 4.21
N GLY A 70 25.55 -4.98 4.87
CA GLY A 70 26.41 -4.15 5.72
C GLY A 70 27.20 -3.09 4.95
N CYS A 71 27.28 -3.21 3.62
CA CYS A 71 27.94 -2.25 2.74
C CYS A 71 27.08 -1.04 2.40
N LYS A 72 25.79 -1.08 2.72
CA LYS A 72 24.85 0.03 2.53
C LYS A 72 24.70 0.91 3.78
N GLU A 73 25.42 0.58 4.85
CA GLU A 73 25.61 1.46 6.01
C GLU A 73 26.44 2.70 5.62
N LEU A 74 25.98 3.91 5.97
CA LEU A 74 26.59 5.17 5.54
C LEU A 74 27.65 5.73 6.53
N GLU A 75 28.70 6.33 5.95
CA GLU A 75 29.52 7.48 6.39
C GLU A 75 28.97 8.59 7.36
N PRO A 76 29.68 9.15 8.39
CA PRO A 76 29.72 10.60 8.49
C PRO A 76 30.65 11.08 7.38
N LEU A 77 30.31 12.19 6.73
CA LEU A 77 31.08 12.77 5.63
C LEU A 77 32.59 12.85 5.97
N GLY A 78 33.42 11.91 5.49
CA GLY A 78 34.88 12.00 5.63
C GLY A 78 35.71 10.72 5.76
N GLY A 79 35.14 9.53 5.90
CA GLY A 79 35.92 8.28 5.96
C GLY A 79 36.02 7.55 4.60
N ASN A 80 37.24 7.20 4.20
CA ASN A 80 37.59 6.24 3.14
C ASN A 80 38.67 5.35 3.76
N PRO A 81 38.66 4.01 3.62
CA PRO A 81 38.44 3.25 2.39
C PRO A 81 36.98 2.77 2.20
N PRO A 82 36.61 2.23 1.01
CA PRO A 82 35.30 1.66 0.75
C PRO A 82 35.24 0.28 1.42
N GLY A 83 34.69 0.23 2.63
CA GLY A 83 34.45 -1.00 3.37
C GLY A 83 33.00 -1.09 3.80
N CYS A 84 32.49 -2.31 3.92
CA CYS A 84 31.20 -2.53 4.55
C CYS A 84 31.33 -2.20 6.04
N ARG A 85 30.53 -1.25 6.55
CA ARG A 85 30.56 -0.90 7.97
C ARG A 85 29.78 -1.86 8.83
N GLY A 86 28.65 -2.32 8.30
CA GLY A 86 27.85 -3.34 8.92
C GLY A 86 28.49 -4.70 8.73
N ASP A 87 27.69 -5.74 8.88
CA ASP A 87 28.13 -7.11 8.66
C ASP A 87 28.59 -7.28 7.20
N PRO A 88 29.88 -7.55 6.95
CA PRO A 88 30.40 -7.67 5.58
C PRO A 88 29.90 -8.93 4.87
N ASN A 89 29.44 -9.93 5.62
CA ASN A 89 28.95 -11.19 5.09
C ASN A 89 27.42 -11.20 5.04
N GLY A 90 26.78 -10.56 6.01
CA GLY A 90 25.33 -10.56 6.14
C GLY A 90 24.60 -9.89 4.99
N PHE A 91 23.44 -10.44 4.67
CA PHE A 91 22.50 -9.87 3.73
C PHE A 91 21.07 -10.18 4.15
N ALA A 92 20.12 -9.35 3.70
CA ALA A 92 18.70 -9.62 3.91
C ALA A 92 17.81 -9.08 2.79
N PHE A 93 16.67 -9.72 2.61
CA PHE A 93 15.58 -9.24 1.76
C PHE A 93 14.43 -8.85 2.65
N ALA A 94 13.98 -7.60 2.57
CA ALA A 94 12.82 -7.14 3.32
C ALA A 94 11.72 -6.61 2.41
N LYS A 95 10.48 -6.91 2.78
CA LYS A 95 9.28 -6.29 2.23
C LYS A 95 8.58 -5.51 3.34
N ILE A 96 8.46 -4.21 3.14
CA ILE A 96 7.72 -3.32 4.03
C ILE A 96 6.37 -3.02 3.38
N THR A 97 5.29 -3.18 4.13
CA THR A 97 3.94 -2.85 3.70
C THR A 97 3.35 -1.79 4.63
N VAL A 98 3.02 -0.62 4.08
CA VAL A 98 2.31 0.43 4.79
C VAL A 98 0.84 0.35 4.38
N LYS A 99 -0.03 0.07 5.34
CA LYS A 99 -1.48 -0.05 5.13
C LYS A 99 -2.16 1.20 5.67
N THR A 100 -3.05 1.78 4.87
CA THR A 100 -3.86 2.97 5.21
C THR A 100 -5.36 2.67 5.19
N SER A 101 -5.75 1.39 5.05
CA SER A 101 -7.13 0.94 5.16
C SER A 101 -7.48 0.69 6.63
N GLY A 102 -8.22 1.60 7.26
CA GLY A 102 -8.62 1.46 8.66
C GLY A 102 -7.60 2.10 9.61
N GLN A 103 -7.12 1.37 10.61
CA GLN A 103 -6.00 1.84 11.43
C GLN A 103 -4.71 1.67 10.64
N ASP A 104 -3.97 2.76 10.47
CA ASP A 104 -2.70 2.73 9.75
C ASP A 104 -1.72 1.78 10.45
N SER A 105 -1.04 0.95 9.65
CA SER A 105 -0.07 -0.02 10.15
C SER A 105 1.09 -0.19 9.19
N ILE A 106 2.24 -0.53 9.75
CA ILE A 106 3.44 -0.89 9.00
C ILE A 106 3.77 -2.33 9.34
N CYS A 107 4.02 -3.15 8.33
CA CYS A 107 4.47 -4.52 8.48
C CYS A 107 5.81 -4.70 7.78
N ILE A 108 6.75 -5.36 8.45
CA ILE A 108 8.07 -5.73 7.94
C ILE A 108 8.14 -7.25 7.89
N ASP A 109 8.47 -7.78 6.72
CA ASP A 109 8.74 -9.21 6.48
C ASP A 109 10.16 -9.29 5.91
N ILE A 110 11.11 -9.75 6.73
CA ILE A 110 12.53 -9.82 6.39
C ILE A 110 13.01 -11.27 6.43
N LEU A 111 13.87 -11.62 5.49
CA LEU A 111 14.66 -12.84 5.47
C LEU A 111 16.14 -12.44 5.46
N ALA A 112 16.83 -12.64 6.58
CA ALA A 112 18.25 -12.36 6.75
C ALA A 112 19.07 -13.65 6.75
N ASP A 113 20.30 -13.60 6.27
CA ASP A 113 21.22 -14.75 6.25
C ASP A 113 22.68 -14.27 6.38
N ASP A 114 23.56 -15.20 6.77
CA ASP A 114 25.01 -14.97 7.01
C ASP A 114 25.31 -13.75 7.91
N ILE A 115 24.40 -13.47 8.86
CA ILE A 115 24.48 -12.34 9.80
C ILE A 115 24.88 -12.82 11.20
N GLY A 116 25.72 -12.04 11.88
CA GLY A 116 26.07 -12.29 13.29
C GLY A 116 24.85 -12.27 14.21
N LEU A 117 24.77 -13.27 15.11
CA LEU A 117 23.76 -13.38 16.15
C LEU A 117 24.29 -12.99 17.54
N PRO A 118 23.42 -12.55 18.46
CA PRO A 118 21.99 -12.35 18.28
C PRO A 118 21.67 -11.08 17.49
N ILE A 119 20.60 -11.11 16.70
CA ILE A 119 19.97 -9.86 16.22
C ILE A 119 19.39 -9.19 17.46
N THR A 120 19.75 -7.94 17.72
CA THR A 120 19.38 -7.23 18.95
C THR A 120 18.25 -6.22 18.72
N ALA A 121 18.12 -5.69 17.50
CA ALA A 121 17.05 -4.77 17.12
C ALA A 121 16.85 -4.76 15.59
N MET A 122 15.66 -4.36 15.16
CA MET A 122 15.35 -4.09 13.76
C MET A 122 14.31 -2.97 13.74
N HIS A 123 14.57 -1.87 13.06
CA HIS A 123 13.59 -0.78 12.98
C HIS A 123 13.79 0.14 11.77
N ILE A 124 12.75 0.92 11.47
CA ILE A 124 12.78 1.95 10.44
C ILE A 124 13.29 3.25 11.07
N HIS A 125 14.32 3.83 10.48
CA HIS A 125 14.79 5.18 10.79
C HIS A 125 14.27 6.17 9.75
N GLY A 126 14.20 7.43 10.16
CA GLY A 126 13.83 8.55 9.30
C GLY A 126 13.06 9.63 10.04
N PRO A 127 12.64 10.69 9.32
CA PRO A 127 13.20 11.07 8.02
C PRO A 127 14.67 11.46 8.15
N LEU A 128 15.50 11.10 7.16
CA LEU A 128 16.93 11.42 7.12
C LEU A 128 17.15 12.92 7.31
N ASN A 129 17.97 13.28 8.30
CA ASN A 129 18.49 14.62 8.42
C ASN A 129 19.74 14.73 7.53
N VAL A 130 19.66 15.50 6.44
CA VAL A 130 20.80 15.68 5.52
C VAL A 130 22.03 16.30 6.19
N ALA A 131 21.85 17.00 7.31
CA ALA A 131 22.96 17.57 8.08
C ALA A 131 23.59 16.56 9.07
N ASP A 132 22.85 15.52 9.45
CA ASP A 132 23.30 14.46 10.35
C ASP A 132 22.58 13.14 10.03
N PRO A 133 22.99 12.44 8.95
CA PRO A 133 22.32 11.22 8.51
C PRO A 133 22.44 10.06 9.51
N GLU A 134 23.43 10.12 10.41
CA GLU A 134 23.76 9.06 11.37
C GLU A 134 22.87 9.11 12.61
N ASN A 135 22.58 10.30 13.12
CA ASN A 135 21.70 10.47 14.27
C ASN A 135 20.23 10.59 13.87
N THR A 136 19.84 9.93 12.78
CA THR A 136 18.44 9.85 12.38
C THR A 136 17.71 8.96 13.39
N GLY A 137 16.72 9.52 14.08
CA GLY A 137 15.97 8.81 15.12
C GLY A 137 15.23 7.58 14.60
N ILE A 138 14.84 6.71 15.54
CA ILE A 138 13.88 5.64 15.28
C ILE A 138 12.56 6.30 14.89
N PHE A 139 12.04 5.94 13.71
CA PHE A 139 10.87 6.60 13.16
C PHE A 139 9.56 5.99 13.67
N VAL A 140 9.59 4.82 14.31
CA VAL A 140 8.37 4.17 14.81
C VAL A 140 8.66 3.32 16.06
N PRO A 141 7.82 3.40 17.11
CA PRO A 141 6.76 4.36 17.46
C PRO A 141 7.27 5.58 18.25
N GLU A 142 6.37 6.55 18.48
CA GLU A 142 6.65 7.86 19.11
C GLU A 142 7.29 7.81 20.51
N ASP A 143 7.14 6.71 21.25
CA ASP A 143 7.77 6.51 22.56
C ASP A 143 9.22 5.99 22.45
N GLY A 144 9.72 5.80 21.23
CA GLY A 144 11.05 5.29 20.94
C GLY A 144 11.21 3.78 21.11
N THR A 145 10.13 3.02 21.33
CA THR A 145 10.17 1.57 21.54
C THR A 145 9.54 0.81 20.38
N SER A 146 10.33 0.33 19.42
CA SER A 146 9.73 -0.35 18.26
C SER A 146 9.30 -1.77 18.57
N SER A 147 8.07 -2.15 18.23
CA SER A 147 7.65 -3.56 18.25
C SER A 147 8.31 -4.39 17.14
N PHE A 148 9.09 -3.72 16.27
CA PHE A 148 10.00 -4.35 15.33
C PHE A 148 11.31 -4.83 15.98
N ASP A 149 11.60 -4.40 17.21
CA ASP A 149 12.77 -4.87 17.95
C ASP A 149 12.58 -6.34 18.30
N VAL A 150 13.10 -7.21 17.42
CA VAL A 150 13.08 -8.65 17.58
C VAL A 150 14.47 -9.11 17.99
N THR A 151 14.54 -9.92 19.05
CA THR A 151 15.76 -10.67 19.38
C THR A 151 15.68 -12.07 18.81
N VAL A 152 16.72 -12.46 18.06
CA VAL A 152 16.86 -13.84 17.55
C VAL A 152 18.23 -14.37 17.96
N ASP A 153 18.24 -15.41 18.78
CA ASP A 153 19.44 -15.95 19.41
C ASP A 153 20.00 -17.24 18.76
N GLU A 154 19.25 -17.87 17.84
CA GLU A 154 19.60 -19.19 17.30
C GLU A 154 19.90 -19.16 15.80
N ALA A 155 21.02 -19.77 15.41
CA ALA A 155 21.44 -19.88 14.02
C ALA A 155 20.55 -20.87 13.27
N SER A 156 19.86 -20.38 12.25
CA SER A 156 19.14 -21.17 11.24
C SER A 156 19.71 -20.79 9.86
N ASP A 157 19.66 -21.70 8.88
CA ASP A 157 19.80 -21.33 7.47
C ASP A 157 18.68 -20.33 7.14
N GLY A 158 19.01 -19.04 7.08
CA GLY A 158 18.04 -17.96 6.98
C GLY A 158 17.21 -17.73 8.25
N ILE A 159 17.17 -16.48 8.70
CA ILE A 159 16.33 -15.97 9.79
C ILE A 159 15.20 -15.17 9.17
N ARG A 160 13.95 -15.65 9.33
CA ARG A 160 12.77 -14.90 8.89
C ARG A 160 12.08 -14.23 10.07
N ILE A 161 11.91 -12.91 9.97
CA ILE A 161 11.20 -12.11 10.98
C ILE A 161 10.03 -11.42 10.30
N ILE A 162 8.83 -11.56 10.90
CA ILE A 162 7.66 -10.78 10.53
C ILE A 162 7.22 -10.01 11.76
N SER A 163 7.13 -8.69 11.64
CA SER A 163 6.51 -7.85 12.67
C SER A 163 5.60 -6.82 12.01
N CYS A 164 4.56 -6.43 12.75
CA CYS A 164 3.56 -5.48 12.30
C CYS A 164 3.17 -4.58 13.46
N GLU A 165 3.11 -3.28 13.21
CA GLU A 165 2.81 -2.28 14.22
C GLU A 165 1.77 -1.28 13.71
N ASN A 166 0.86 -0.86 14.58
CA ASN A 166 -0.05 0.24 14.30
C ASN A 166 0.71 1.57 14.44
N VAL A 167 0.49 2.50 13.52
CA VAL A 167 1.17 3.80 13.51
C VAL A 167 0.17 4.94 13.41
N ALA A 168 0.62 6.14 13.76
CA ALA A 168 -0.14 7.35 13.49
C ALA A 168 -0.21 7.60 11.96
N SER A 169 -1.32 8.18 11.49
CA SER A 169 -1.47 8.49 10.06
C SER A 169 -0.46 9.49 9.52
N ALA A 170 0.16 10.30 10.39
CA ALA A 170 1.26 11.18 10.00
C ALA A 170 2.52 10.37 9.64
N THR A 171 2.79 9.28 10.36
CA THR A 171 3.93 8.38 10.16
C THR A 171 3.83 7.63 8.83
N SER A 172 2.69 6.99 8.58
CA SER A 172 2.42 6.30 7.31
C SER A 172 2.53 7.27 6.13
N LYS A 173 1.92 8.46 6.24
CA LYS A 173 1.96 9.50 5.22
C LYS A 173 3.38 9.98 4.92
N ALA A 174 4.21 10.16 5.94
CA ALA A 174 5.59 10.61 5.74
C ALA A 174 6.41 9.60 4.93
N ILE A 175 6.29 8.30 5.24
CA ILE A 175 6.94 7.22 4.47
C ILE A 175 6.40 7.16 3.04
N ILE A 176 5.08 7.26 2.87
CA ILE A 176 4.43 7.23 1.56
C ILE A 176 4.88 8.39 0.68
N ASP A 177 4.89 9.60 1.22
CA ASP A 177 5.22 10.82 0.48
C ASP A 177 6.72 10.90 0.13
N ASN A 178 7.61 10.38 1.00
CA ASN A 178 9.06 10.54 0.86
C ASN A 178 9.87 9.29 1.28
N PRO A 179 9.65 8.12 0.64
CA PRO A 179 10.24 6.85 1.08
C PRO A 179 11.79 6.86 1.06
N GLN A 180 12.41 7.67 0.20
CA GLN A 180 13.86 7.84 0.14
C GLN A 180 14.48 8.41 1.41
N LEU A 181 13.68 9.08 2.26
CA LEU A 181 14.13 9.62 3.55
C LEU A 181 14.10 8.58 4.67
N PHE A 182 13.67 7.35 4.39
CA PHE A 182 13.54 6.30 5.39
C PHE A 182 14.41 5.11 5.02
N TYR A 183 14.88 4.39 6.03
CA TYR A 183 15.64 3.16 5.85
C TYR A 183 15.32 2.13 6.93
N LEU A 184 15.42 0.86 6.58
CA LEU A 184 15.39 -0.22 7.55
C LEU A 184 16.81 -0.51 7.98
N ASN A 185 17.00 -0.67 9.29
CA ASN A 185 18.25 -1.09 9.87
C ASN A 185 18.05 -2.32 10.77
N VAL A 186 19.01 -3.23 10.75
CA VAL A 186 19.08 -4.43 11.59
C VAL A 186 20.36 -4.35 12.40
N HIS A 187 20.30 -4.61 13.70
CA HIS A 187 21.42 -4.47 14.62
C HIS A 187 21.75 -5.81 15.27
N ASN A 188 23.02 -6.00 15.61
CA ASN A 188 23.47 -7.12 16.44
C ASN A 188 24.57 -6.64 17.41
N GLY A 189 25.10 -7.55 18.23
CA GLY A 189 26.12 -7.21 19.22
C GLY A 189 27.44 -6.67 18.62
N ALA A 190 27.82 -7.10 17.41
CA ALA A 190 29.04 -6.66 16.74
C ALA A 190 28.85 -5.30 16.02
N PHE A 191 27.64 -5.04 15.54
CA PHE A 191 27.27 -3.87 14.77
C PHE A 191 26.09 -3.13 15.43
N PRO A 192 26.32 -2.48 16.58
CA PRO A 192 25.26 -1.80 17.32
C PRO A 192 24.69 -0.58 16.58
N ASN A 193 25.45 -0.01 15.63
CA ASN A 193 25.02 1.13 14.81
C ASN A 193 24.34 0.71 13.48
N GLY A 194 24.27 -0.60 13.21
CA GLY A 194 23.69 -1.16 11.98
C GLY A 194 24.56 -2.27 11.41
N ALA A 195 24.02 -3.48 11.43
CA ALA A 195 24.57 -4.66 10.79
C ALA A 195 24.17 -4.71 9.32
N LEU A 196 22.90 -4.43 9.00
CA LEU A 196 22.37 -4.44 7.64
C LEU A 196 21.42 -3.27 7.43
N ARG A 197 21.56 -2.57 6.30
CA ARG A 197 20.70 -1.44 5.93
C ARG A 197 20.29 -1.46 4.47
N ASP A 198 19.11 -0.91 4.20
CA ASP A 198 18.77 -0.39 2.87
C ASP A 198 17.74 0.75 2.94
N GLN A 199 17.71 1.59 1.90
CA GLN A 199 16.74 2.69 1.79
C GLN A 199 15.39 2.20 1.24
N LEU A 200 14.28 2.67 1.80
CA LEU A 200 12.93 2.34 1.30
C LEU A 200 12.70 2.86 -0.13
N GLY A 201 13.38 3.95 -0.50
CA GLY A 201 13.30 4.55 -1.84
C GLY A 201 13.98 3.78 -2.97
N ASN A 202 14.71 2.69 -2.68
CA ASN A 202 15.41 1.93 -3.73
C ASN A 202 14.45 1.10 -4.61
N GLY A 203 13.24 0.84 -4.11
CA GLY A 203 12.15 0.19 -4.85
C GLY A 203 12.35 -1.31 -5.06
N CYS A 204 11.27 -1.99 -5.43
CA CYS A 204 11.33 -3.40 -5.79
C CYS A 204 12.00 -3.55 -7.16
N ARG A 205 13.18 -4.18 -7.22
CA ARG A 205 13.68 -4.74 -8.47
C ARG A 205 12.81 -5.96 -8.78
N GLY A 206 11.92 -5.80 -9.77
CA GLY A 206 11.05 -6.86 -10.27
C GLY A 206 11.78 -7.94 -11.03
#